data_AF-A0A1X2GEG8-F1
#
_entry.id   AF-A0A1X2GEG8-F1
#
_cell.length_a   1.000
_cell.length_b   1.000
_cell.length_c   1.000
_cell.angle_alpha   90.00
_cell.angle_beta   90.00
_cell.angle_gamma   90.00
#
_symmetry.space_group_name_H-M   'P 1'
#
loop_
_entity.id
_entity.type
_entity.pdbx_description
1 polymer ?
#
loop_
_entity_poly.entity_id
_entity_poly.type
_entity_poly.pdbx_seq_one_letter_code
_entity_poly.pdbx_strand_id
1 'polypeptide(L)'
;MSDDNKQQALSEKELGNKAYKARQFEDALTHYNKAWELDNTNITFLTNKAAVLFEQENYDECIKVCEQAVESGRELRADYKLVARALQRIGNAYVKKGDLDNAIKFYGKSLTEHRTPDTLQKLRDTEKLKKEQEKAAYHNPELADKAREAGNAFFKESKWPEAVEQYTEAIKRNDKDVRPYSNRAVCYLKLMAVHEAEKDADKCIELDPEFGKALKEGGRGG
;
A
#
# COMPACT_ATOMS: atom_id res chain seq x y z
N MET A 1 -39.57 15.58 2.48
CA MET A 1 -39.03 16.80 1.85
C MET A 1 -39.93 17.19 0.69
N SER A 2 -40.22 18.48 0.53
CA SER A 2 -40.92 19.00 -0.64
C SER A 2 -40.04 18.89 -1.89
N ASP A 3 -40.66 18.84 -3.07
CA ASP A 3 -39.90 18.85 -4.33
C ASP A 3 -39.12 20.16 -4.53
N ASP A 4 -39.62 21.27 -3.95
CA ASP A 4 -38.93 22.56 -3.92
C ASP A 4 -37.58 22.48 -3.17
N ASN A 5 -37.54 21.84 -2.00
CA ASN A 5 -36.29 21.66 -1.25
C ASN A 5 -35.26 20.84 -2.03
N LYS A 6 -35.70 19.82 -2.77
CA LYS A 6 -34.80 19.02 -3.62
C LYS A 6 -34.22 19.84 -4.77
N GLN A 7 -35.02 20.67 -5.41
CA GLN A 7 -34.53 21.57 -6.47
C GLN A 7 -33.54 22.59 -5.92
N GLN A 8 -33.83 23.17 -4.76
CA GLN A 8 -32.91 24.09 -4.08
C GLN A 8 -31.60 23.39 -3.69
N ALA A 9 -31.64 22.16 -3.17
CA ALA A 9 -30.45 21.38 -2.85
C ALA A 9 -29.57 21.12 -4.08
N LEU A 10 -30.18 20.81 -5.23
CA LEU A 10 -29.45 20.63 -6.49
C LEU A 10 -28.81 21.94 -6.98
N SER A 11 -29.49 23.08 -6.80
CA SER A 11 -28.94 24.41 -7.12
C SER A 11 -27.73 24.74 -6.25
N GLU A 12 -27.84 24.53 -4.94
CA GLU A 12 -26.73 24.70 -3.99
C GLU A 12 -25.54 23.80 -4.36
N LYS A 13 -25.78 22.53 -4.74
CA LYS A 13 -24.72 21.65 -5.24
C LYS A 13 -24.01 22.21 -6.47
N GLU A 14 -24.72 22.81 -7.43
CA GLU A 14 -24.07 23.41 -8.61
C GLU A 14 -23.26 24.66 -8.26
N LEU A 15 -23.72 25.47 -7.32
CA LEU A 15 -22.93 26.58 -6.77
C LEU A 15 -21.66 26.06 -6.09
N GLY A 16 -21.78 25.00 -5.29
CA GLY A 16 -20.64 24.32 -4.67
C GLY A 16 -19.65 23.75 -5.71
N ASN A 17 -20.15 23.15 -6.79
CA ASN A 17 -19.32 22.66 -7.89
C ASN A 17 -18.56 23.81 -8.58
N LYS A 18 -19.21 24.96 -8.77
CA LYS A 18 -18.59 26.15 -9.37
C LYS A 18 -17.51 26.73 -8.46
N ALA A 19 -17.81 26.90 -7.18
CA ALA A 19 -16.85 27.36 -6.17
C ALA A 19 -15.65 26.40 -6.07
N TYR A 20 -15.88 25.08 -6.07
CA TYR A 20 -14.82 24.07 -6.07
C TYR A 20 -13.89 24.20 -7.28
N LYS A 21 -14.45 24.35 -8.49
CA LYS A 21 -13.66 24.58 -9.72
C LYS A 21 -12.86 25.89 -9.66
N ALA A 22 -13.39 26.91 -8.97
CA ALA A 22 -12.71 28.16 -8.72
C ALA A 22 -11.69 28.10 -7.56
N ARG A 23 -11.52 26.93 -6.91
CA ARG A 23 -10.72 26.73 -5.68
C ARG A 23 -11.16 27.61 -4.50
N GLN A 24 -12.42 28.03 -4.49
CA GLN A 24 -13.07 28.68 -3.36
C GLN A 24 -13.64 27.60 -2.44
N PHE A 25 -12.76 26.98 -1.65
CA PHE A 25 -13.10 25.76 -0.92
C PHE A 25 -14.11 26.01 0.20
N GLU A 26 -13.99 27.10 0.96
CA GLU A 26 -14.95 27.44 2.02
C GLU A 26 -16.36 27.66 1.46
N ASP A 27 -16.49 28.43 0.38
CA ASP A 27 -17.77 28.65 -0.31
C ASP A 27 -18.35 27.32 -0.81
N ALA A 28 -17.51 26.45 -1.37
CA ALA A 28 -17.94 25.12 -1.82
C ALA A 28 -18.48 24.28 -0.65
N LEU A 29 -17.81 24.29 0.51
CA LEU A 29 -18.27 23.59 1.71
C LEU A 29 -19.61 24.15 2.22
N THR A 30 -19.76 25.48 2.27
CA THR A 30 -21.02 26.14 2.64
C THR A 30 -22.17 25.65 1.76
N HIS A 31 -21.98 25.66 0.45
CA HIS A 31 -22.99 25.22 -0.50
C HIS A 31 -23.32 23.71 -0.38
N TYR A 32 -22.31 22.84 -0.21
CA TYR A 32 -22.58 21.41 -0.02
C TYR A 32 -23.24 21.08 1.33
N ASN A 33 -22.91 21.80 2.40
CA ASN A 33 -23.59 21.65 3.69
C ASN A 33 -25.06 22.06 3.55
N LYS A 34 -25.34 23.22 2.94
CA LYS A 34 -26.70 23.69 2.71
C LYS A 34 -27.49 22.73 1.82
N ALA A 35 -26.88 22.17 0.78
CA ALA A 35 -27.51 21.14 -0.05
C ALA A 35 -27.93 19.91 0.77
N TRP A 36 -27.09 19.46 1.70
CA TRP A 36 -27.39 18.33 2.60
C TRP A 36 -28.48 18.64 3.63
N GLU A 37 -28.52 19.87 4.15
CA GLU A 37 -29.58 20.32 5.07
C GLU A 37 -30.95 20.37 4.37
N LEU A 38 -30.98 20.81 3.11
CA LEU A 38 -32.19 20.86 2.29
C LEU A 38 -32.67 19.47 1.85
N ASP A 39 -31.73 18.58 1.48
CA ASP A 39 -32.00 17.22 1.05
C ASP A 39 -30.90 16.24 1.53
N ASN A 40 -31.20 15.55 2.64
CA ASN A 40 -30.31 14.55 3.22
C ASN A 40 -30.46 13.15 2.57
N THR A 41 -31.21 13.03 1.48
CA THR A 41 -31.39 11.75 0.77
C THR A 41 -30.42 11.55 -0.39
N ASN A 42 -29.61 12.58 -0.72
CA ASN A 42 -28.63 12.53 -1.79
C ASN A 42 -27.20 12.64 -1.28
N ILE A 43 -26.55 11.49 -1.10
CA ILE A 43 -25.17 11.40 -0.62
C ILE A 43 -24.12 12.02 -1.56
N THR A 44 -24.51 12.42 -2.77
CA THR A 44 -23.59 13.14 -3.69
C THR A 44 -23.02 14.38 -3.02
N PHE A 45 -23.82 15.10 -2.22
CA PHE A 45 -23.38 16.30 -1.51
C PHE A 45 -22.25 16.00 -0.53
N LEU A 46 -22.38 14.94 0.27
CA LEU A 46 -21.33 14.48 1.18
C LEU A 46 -20.08 14.03 0.41
N THR A 47 -20.24 13.30 -0.68
CA THR A 47 -19.09 12.89 -1.50
C THR A 47 -18.42 14.08 -2.19
N ASN A 48 -19.12 15.16 -2.50
CA ASN A 48 -18.49 16.36 -3.06
C ASN A 48 -17.80 17.18 -1.95
N LYS A 49 -18.44 17.33 -0.79
CA LYS A 49 -17.85 17.93 0.41
C LYS A 49 -16.52 17.25 0.80
N ALA A 50 -16.50 15.92 0.83
CA ALA A 50 -15.29 15.17 1.11
C ALA A 50 -14.18 15.38 0.06
N ALA A 51 -14.54 15.65 -1.20
CA ALA A 51 -13.54 16.00 -2.21
C ALA A 51 -12.84 17.33 -1.87
N VAL A 52 -13.62 18.33 -1.44
CA VAL A 52 -13.08 19.63 -1.01
C VAL A 52 -12.13 19.46 0.18
N LEU A 53 -12.57 18.73 1.22
CA LEU A 53 -11.76 18.50 2.42
C LEU A 53 -10.45 17.76 2.11
N PHE A 54 -10.49 16.83 1.15
CA PHE A 54 -9.28 16.15 0.68
C PHE A 54 -8.29 17.11 -0.01
N GLU A 55 -8.78 18.01 -0.86
CA GLU A 55 -7.96 19.04 -1.54
C GLU A 55 -7.40 20.07 -0.55
N GLN A 56 -8.11 20.32 0.56
CA GLN A 56 -7.62 21.15 1.67
C GLN A 56 -6.63 20.42 2.60
N GLU A 57 -6.27 19.17 2.29
CA GLU A 57 -5.44 18.30 3.13
C GLU A 57 -6.03 18.03 4.53
N ASN A 58 -7.32 18.34 4.73
CA ASN A 58 -8.05 18.02 5.95
C ASN A 58 -8.53 16.57 5.90
N TYR A 59 -7.58 15.64 5.98
CA TYR A 59 -7.82 14.22 5.78
C TYR A 59 -8.71 13.60 6.85
N ASP A 60 -8.62 14.06 8.10
CA ASP A 60 -9.45 13.53 9.19
C ASP A 60 -10.93 13.85 8.96
N GLU A 61 -11.27 15.10 8.63
CA GLU A 61 -12.65 15.44 8.32
C GLU A 61 -13.12 14.87 6.98
N CYS A 62 -12.24 14.75 5.99
CA CYS A 62 -12.54 14.03 4.76
C CYS A 62 -12.99 12.58 5.05
N ILE A 63 -12.27 11.87 5.93
CA ILE A 63 -12.60 10.49 6.31
C ILE A 63 -13.97 10.45 6.99
N LYS A 64 -14.21 11.30 8.00
CA LYS A 64 -15.51 11.34 8.71
C LYS A 64 -16.69 11.61 7.77
N VAL A 65 -16.56 12.58 6.87
CA VAL A 65 -17.62 12.90 5.89
C VAL A 65 -17.83 11.76 4.90
N CYS A 66 -16.76 11.06 4.48
CA CYS A 66 -16.91 9.87 3.64
C CYS A 66 -17.57 8.71 4.39
N GLU A 67 -17.25 8.49 5.66
CA GLU A 67 -17.91 7.47 6.50
C GLU A 67 -19.40 7.76 6.64
N GLN A 68 -19.76 9.02 6.90
CA GLN A 68 -21.15 9.48 6.89
C GLN A 68 -21.82 9.20 5.52
N ALA A 69 -21.13 9.47 4.41
CA ALA A 69 -21.66 9.19 3.07
C ALA A 69 -21.91 7.69 2.82
N VAL A 70 -21.06 6.82 3.37
CA VAL A 70 -21.22 5.35 3.28
C VAL A 70 -22.40 4.87 4.12
N GLU A 71 -22.52 5.37 5.36
CA GLU A 71 -23.62 5.03 6.27
C GLU A 71 -24.96 5.47 5.69
N SER A 72 -25.12 6.77 5.42
CA SER A 72 -26.34 7.30 4.80
C SER A 72 -26.60 6.66 3.45
N GLY A 73 -25.57 6.37 2.66
CA GLY A 73 -25.71 5.73 1.35
C GLY A 73 -26.33 4.34 1.43
N ARG A 74 -25.95 3.56 2.44
CA ARG A 74 -26.50 2.22 2.68
C ARG A 74 -27.94 2.29 3.19
N GLU A 75 -28.21 3.20 4.12
CA GLU A 75 -29.57 3.42 4.65
C GLU A 75 -30.55 3.84 3.54
N LEU A 76 -30.12 4.78 2.70
CA LEU A 76 -30.92 5.34 1.62
C LEU A 76 -30.97 4.45 0.37
N ARG A 77 -30.22 3.34 0.35
CA ARG A 77 -30.02 2.48 -0.83
C ARG A 77 -29.57 3.28 -2.06
N ALA A 78 -28.64 4.21 -1.85
CA ALA A 78 -28.05 5.02 -2.90
C ALA A 78 -27.27 4.14 -3.91
N ASP A 79 -26.92 4.71 -5.06
CA ASP A 79 -26.08 4.04 -6.04
C ASP A 79 -24.78 3.55 -5.39
N TYR A 80 -24.53 2.25 -5.48
CA TYR A 80 -23.35 1.58 -4.94
C TYR A 80 -22.04 2.21 -5.44
N LYS A 81 -22.05 2.84 -6.64
CA LYS A 81 -20.89 3.58 -7.17
C LYS A 81 -20.53 4.80 -6.33
N LEU A 82 -21.51 5.48 -5.74
CA LEU A 82 -21.28 6.63 -4.85
C LEU A 82 -20.68 6.18 -3.51
N VAL A 83 -21.17 5.06 -2.97
CA VAL A 83 -20.62 4.42 -1.76
C VAL A 83 -19.18 3.97 -2.01
N ALA A 84 -18.93 3.29 -3.13
CA ALA A 84 -17.59 2.90 -3.54
C ALA A 84 -16.65 4.11 -3.70
N ARG A 85 -17.12 5.22 -4.29
CA ARG A 85 -16.36 6.46 -4.43
C ARG A 85 -15.99 7.07 -3.07
N ALA A 86 -16.89 7.04 -2.09
CA ALA A 86 -16.59 7.49 -0.74
C ALA A 86 -15.51 6.60 -0.08
N LEU A 87 -15.64 5.28 -0.16
CA LEU A 87 -14.64 4.33 0.36
C LEU A 87 -13.27 4.49 -0.30
N GLN A 88 -13.24 4.69 -1.62
CA GLN A 88 -12.00 4.97 -2.35
C GLN A 88 -11.33 6.25 -1.85
N ARG A 89 -12.11 7.31 -1.55
CA ARG A 89 -11.55 8.56 -1.03
C ARG A 89 -11.03 8.41 0.40
N ILE A 90 -11.66 7.59 1.25
CA ILE A 90 -11.10 7.22 2.55
C ILE A 90 -9.73 6.54 2.36
N GLY A 91 -9.63 5.61 1.41
CA GLY A 91 -8.37 4.97 1.04
C GLY A 91 -7.30 5.99 0.65
N ASN A 92 -7.63 6.94 -0.23
CA ASN A 92 -6.72 8.01 -0.65
C ASN A 92 -6.26 8.87 0.55
N ALA A 93 -7.17 9.21 1.47
CA ALA A 93 -6.85 10.03 2.64
C ALA A 93 -5.87 9.32 3.58
N TYR A 94 -6.07 8.02 3.81
CA TYR A 94 -5.13 7.22 4.59
C TYR A 94 -3.75 7.09 3.93
N VAL A 95 -3.66 6.98 2.60
CA VAL A 95 -2.38 7.04 1.88
C VAL A 95 -1.66 8.35 2.19
N LYS A 96 -2.36 9.48 2.14
CA LYS A 96 -1.78 10.81 2.43
C LYS A 96 -1.33 10.96 3.88
N LYS A 97 -2.02 10.30 4.82
CA LYS A 97 -1.62 10.23 6.23
C LYS A 97 -0.47 9.24 6.51
N GLY A 98 -0.07 8.44 5.52
CA GLY A 98 0.93 7.38 5.70
C GLY A 98 0.42 6.11 6.38
N ASP A 99 -0.88 6.00 6.65
CA ASP A 99 -1.50 4.81 7.23
C ASP A 99 -1.89 3.84 6.11
N LEU A 100 -0.90 3.10 5.64
CA LEU A 100 -1.06 2.22 4.48
C LEU A 100 -1.97 1.02 4.77
N ASP A 101 -2.06 0.59 6.02
CA ASP A 101 -2.94 -0.50 6.44
C ASP A 101 -4.42 -0.14 6.26
N ASN A 102 -4.83 1.02 6.78
CA ASN A 102 -6.19 1.47 6.58
C ASN A 102 -6.46 1.83 5.11
N ALA A 103 -5.48 2.37 4.38
CA ALA A 103 -5.63 2.61 2.94
C ALA A 103 -5.98 1.33 2.16
N ILE A 104 -5.19 0.26 2.34
CA ILE A 104 -5.42 -1.06 1.73
C ILE A 104 -6.81 -1.60 2.09
N LYS A 105 -7.17 -1.53 3.38
CA LYS A 105 -8.48 -1.98 3.87
C LYS A 105 -9.63 -1.26 3.17
N PHE A 106 -9.56 0.07 3.02
CA PHE A 106 -10.65 0.85 2.43
C PHE A 106 -10.69 0.75 0.90
N TYR A 107 -9.56 0.61 0.21
CA TYR A 107 -9.56 0.24 -1.20
C TYR A 107 -10.19 -1.15 -1.42
N GLY A 108 -9.88 -2.12 -0.57
CA GLY A 108 -10.53 -3.44 -0.59
C GLY A 108 -12.05 -3.34 -0.43
N LYS A 109 -12.53 -2.58 0.57
CA LYS A 109 -13.97 -2.30 0.74
C LYS A 109 -14.59 -1.64 -0.49
N SER A 110 -13.92 -0.64 -1.07
CA SER A 110 -14.39 0.03 -2.29
C SER A 110 -14.54 -0.95 -3.45
N LEU A 111 -13.60 -1.89 -3.63
CA LEU A 111 -13.64 -2.89 -4.70
C LEU A 111 -14.75 -3.93 -4.50
N THR A 112 -15.12 -4.22 -3.25
CA THR A 112 -16.28 -5.07 -2.92
C THR A 112 -17.59 -4.39 -3.32
N GLU A 113 -17.73 -3.08 -3.09
CA GLU A 113 -18.92 -2.32 -3.49
C GLU A 113 -18.97 -2.11 -5.01
N HIS A 114 -17.85 -1.71 -5.62
CA HIS A 114 -17.72 -1.55 -7.07
C HIS A 114 -16.28 -1.71 -7.51
N ARG A 115 -16.00 -2.80 -8.23
CA ARG A 115 -14.67 -3.09 -8.76
C ARG A 115 -14.34 -2.19 -9.94
N THR A 116 -13.35 -1.32 -9.79
CA THR A 116 -12.83 -0.48 -10.88
C THR A 116 -11.33 -0.74 -11.11
N PRO A 117 -10.83 -0.59 -12.35
CA PRO A 117 -9.39 -0.68 -12.63
C PRO A 117 -8.56 0.36 -11.86
N ASP A 118 -9.08 1.59 -11.71
CA ASP A 118 -8.42 2.67 -10.96
C ASP A 118 -8.18 2.29 -9.49
N THR A 119 -9.22 1.84 -8.78
CA THR A 119 -9.08 1.45 -7.37
C THR A 119 -8.19 0.22 -7.21
N LEU A 120 -8.25 -0.74 -8.16
CA LEU A 120 -7.39 -1.92 -8.12
C LEU A 120 -5.92 -1.53 -8.28
N GLN A 121 -5.62 -0.56 -9.16
CA GLN A 121 -4.26 -0.07 -9.32
C GLN A 121 -3.77 0.62 -8.04
N LYS A 122 -4.59 1.50 -7.44
CA LYS A 122 -4.26 2.16 -6.16
C LYS A 122 -4.01 1.18 -5.02
N LEU A 123 -4.82 0.12 -4.94
CA LEU A 123 -4.60 -0.95 -3.97
C LEU A 123 -3.20 -1.59 -4.15
N ARG A 124 -2.87 -2.00 -5.38
CA ARG A 124 -1.58 -2.62 -5.70
C ARG A 124 -0.40 -1.69 -5.41
N ASP A 125 -0.52 -0.42 -5.78
CA ASP A 125 0.52 0.58 -5.55
C ASP A 125 0.73 0.81 -4.05
N THR A 126 -0.35 0.81 -3.26
CA THR A 126 -0.30 0.97 -1.80
C THR A 126 0.30 -0.26 -1.12
N GLU A 127 -0.05 -1.47 -1.56
CA GLU A 127 0.57 -2.72 -1.09
C GLU A 127 2.08 -2.76 -1.39
N LYS A 128 2.47 -2.32 -2.59
CA LYS A 128 3.87 -2.19 -2.99
C LYS A 128 4.61 -1.18 -2.11
N LEU A 129 4.04 0.00 -1.92
CA LEU A 129 4.61 1.04 -1.05
C LEU A 129 4.80 0.54 0.38
N LYS A 130 3.79 -0.15 0.92
CA LYS A 130 3.86 -0.74 2.27
C LYS A 130 5.01 -1.73 2.37
N LYS A 131 5.12 -2.65 1.41
CA LYS A 131 6.21 -3.64 1.37
C LYS A 131 7.60 -2.98 1.27
N GLU A 132 7.72 -1.91 0.50
CA GLU A 132 8.97 -1.14 0.38
C GLU A 132 9.33 -0.44 1.69
N GLN A 133 8.36 0.15 2.39
CA GLN A 133 8.56 0.77 3.71
C GLN A 133 8.95 -0.28 4.77
N GLU A 134 8.26 -1.43 4.80
CA GLU A 134 8.59 -2.53 5.70
C GLU A 134 10.01 -3.06 5.44
N LYS A 135 10.38 -3.24 4.18
CA LYS A 135 11.74 -3.66 3.81
C LYS A 135 12.79 -2.63 4.23
N ALA A 136 12.53 -1.36 3.99
CA ALA A 136 13.43 -0.29 4.39
C ALA A 136 13.58 -0.20 5.92
N ALA A 137 12.48 -0.37 6.67
CA ALA A 137 12.50 -0.42 8.12
C ALA A 137 13.22 -1.66 8.68
N TYR A 138 13.16 -2.79 7.96
CA TYR A 138 13.88 -4.01 8.31
C TYR A 138 15.37 -3.95 7.96
N HIS A 139 15.78 -3.04 7.09
CA HIS A 139 17.16 -2.97 6.63
C HIS A 139 18.12 -2.56 7.75
N ASN A 140 19.05 -3.46 8.11
CA ASN A 140 20.06 -3.21 9.14
C ASN A 140 21.34 -4.02 8.83
N PRO A 141 22.38 -3.38 8.26
CA PRO A 141 23.62 -4.05 7.88
C PRO A 141 24.36 -4.72 9.04
N GLU A 142 24.35 -4.11 10.24
CA GLU A 142 25.05 -4.68 11.40
C GLU A 142 24.39 -5.97 11.88
N LEU A 143 23.05 -5.98 11.95
CA LEU A 143 22.31 -7.20 12.29
C LEU A 143 22.37 -8.23 11.17
N ALA A 144 22.46 -7.79 9.90
CA ALA A 144 22.72 -8.68 8.78
C ALA A 144 24.07 -9.40 8.94
N ASP A 145 25.13 -8.67 9.28
CA ASP A 145 26.45 -9.25 9.52
C ASP A 145 26.45 -10.21 10.72
N LYS A 146 25.74 -9.88 11.81
CA LYS A 146 25.58 -10.80 12.95
C LYS A 146 24.87 -12.09 12.54
N ALA A 147 23.80 -12.01 11.76
CA ALA A 147 23.09 -13.19 11.26
C ALA A 147 23.98 -14.00 10.31
N ARG A 148 24.75 -13.35 9.44
CA ARG A 148 25.73 -14.01 8.56
C ARG A 148 26.79 -14.77 9.36
N GLU A 149 27.34 -14.18 10.43
CA GLU A 149 28.30 -14.88 11.29
C GLU A 149 27.67 -16.05 12.07
N ALA A 150 26.41 -15.92 12.51
CA ALA A 150 25.67 -17.04 13.10
C ALA A 150 25.47 -18.19 12.08
N GLY A 151 25.15 -17.86 10.83
CA GLY A 151 25.09 -18.83 9.73
C GLY A 151 26.42 -19.51 9.48
N ASN A 152 27.54 -18.76 9.53
CA ASN A 152 28.89 -19.31 9.42
C ASN A 152 29.20 -20.30 10.56
N ALA A 153 28.73 -20.03 11.78
CA ALA A 153 28.90 -20.93 12.92
C ALA A 153 28.15 -22.26 12.71
N PHE A 154 26.86 -22.20 12.34
CA PHE A 154 26.09 -23.41 12.01
C PHE A 154 26.66 -24.18 10.82
N PHE A 155 27.18 -23.47 9.82
CA PHE A 155 27.86 -24.09 8.68
C PHE A 155 29.07 -24.92 9.12
N LYS A 156 29.91 -24.41 10.03
CA LYS A 156 31.05 -25.16 10.58
C LYS A 156 30.61 -26.40 11.35
N GLU A 157 29.45 -26.36 11.99
CA GLU A 157 28.84 -27.50 12.67
C GLU A 157 28.11 -28.47 11.73
N SER A 158 28.12 -28.22 10.42
CA SER A 158 27.35 -28.99 9.41
C SER A 158 25.83 -28.96 9.62
N LYS A 159 25.33 -27.96 10.34
CA LYS A 159 23.90 -27.69 10.57
C LYS A 159 23.35 -26.83 9.43
N TRP A 160 23.21 -27.45 8.27
CA TRP A 160 22.87 -26.73 7.03
C TRP A 160 21.50 -26.04 7.05
N PRO A 161 20.42 -26.64 7.58
CA PRO A 161 19.12 -25.97 7.66
C PRO A 161 19.16 -24.69 8.51
N GLU A 162 19.81 -24.75 9.67
CA GLU A 162 19.97 -23.62 10.58
C GLU A 162 20.87 -22.54 9.96
N ALA A 163 21.93 -22.94 9.25
CA ALA A 163 22.76 -22.00 8.48
C ALA A 163 21.95 -21.28 7.39
N VAL A 164 21.10 -22.01 6.65
CA VAL A 164 20.20 -21.43 5.63
C VAL A 164 19.25 -20.41 6.25
N GLU A 165 18.69 -20.70 7.43
CA GLU A 165 17.82 -19.77 8.15
C GLU A 165 18.54 -18.46 8.48
N GLN A 166 19.74 -18.56 9.06
CA GLN A 166 20.54 -17.38 9.44
C GLN A 166 21.02 -16.57 8.23
N TYR A 167 21.44 -17.22 7.14
CA TYR A 167 21.79 -16.50 5.91
C TYR A 167 20.56 -15.86 5.25
N THR A 168 19.40 -16.51 5.32
CA THR A 168 18.14 -15.92 4.84
C THR A 168 17.79 -14.67 5.64
N GLU A 169 18.01 -14.69 6.96
CA GLU A 169 17.81 -13.53 7.81
C GLU A 169 18.81 -12.41 7.48
N ALA A 170 20.08 -12.73 7.25
CA ALA A 170 21.07 -11.76 6.79
C ALA A 170 20.66 -11.07 5.49
N ILE A 171 20.18 -11.84 4.51
CA ILE A 171 19.68 -11.34 3.22
C ILE A 171 18.46 -10.43 3.40
N LYS A 172 17.52 -10.79 4.27
CA LYS A 172 16.33 -9.94 4.54
C LYS A 172 16.74 -8.58 5.10
N ARG A 173 17.77 -8.55 5.96
CA ARG A 173 18.29 -7.33 6.60
C ARG A 173 19.19 -6.50 5.67
N ASN A 174 19.91 -7.13 4.75
CA ASN A 174 20.71 -6.46 3.73
C ASN A 174 20.76 -7.32 2.46
N ASP A 175 19.92 -6.99 1.49
CA ASP A 175 19.79 -7.74 0.24
C ASP A 175 20.84 -7.36 -0.82
N LYS A 176 21.73 -6.43 -0.50
CA LYS A 176 22.84 -6.01 -1.36
C LYS A 176 24.16 -6.70 -1.02
N ASP A 177 24.23 -7.38 0.12
CA ASP A 177 25.41 -8.14 0.50
C ASP A 177 25.39 -9.49 -0.21
N VAL A 178 26.41 -9.74 -1.05
CA VAL A 178 26.60 -10.97 -1.81
C VAL A 178 27.02 -12.16 -0.94
N ARG A 179 27.68 -11.93 0.19
CA ARG A 179 28.30 -13.00 0.99
C ARG A 179 27.27 -14.01 1.53
N PRO A 180 26.13 -13.59 2.13
CA PRO A 180 25.08 -14.52 2.54
C PRO A 180 24.49 -15.36 1.42
N TYR A 181 24.31 -14.81 0.21
CA TYR A 181 23.79 -15.57 -0.94
C TYR A 181 24.76 -16.69 -1.33
N SER A 182 26.04 -16.37 -1.45
CA SER A 182 27.09 -17.36 -1.73
C SER A 182 27.13 -18.48 -0.69
N ASN A 183 27.12 -18.11 0.60
CA ASN A 183 27.20 -19.09 1.68
C ASN A 183 25.93 -19.96 1.77
N ARG A 184 24.75 -19.37 1.51
CA ARG A 184 23.48 -20.10 1.47
C ARG A 184 23.39 -21.04 0.27
N ALA A 185 23.90 -20.66 -0.90
CA ALA A 185 24.00 -21.54 -2.06
C ALA A 185 24.79 -22.82 -1.74
N VAL A 186 25.93 -22.70 -1.05
CA VAL A 186 26.70 -23.87 -0.61
C VAL A 186 25.90 -24.76 0.34
N CYS A 187 25.15 -24.17 1.28
CA CYS A 187 24.26 -24.95 2.16
C CYS A 187 23.19 -25.69 1.35
N TYR A 188 22.56 -25.02 0.38
CA TYR A 188 21.56 -25.65 -0.49
C TYR A 188 22.15 -26.81 -1.30
N LEU A 189 23.39 -26.70 -1.79
CA LEU A 189 24.08 -27.82 -2.43
C LEU A 189 24.31 -29.00 -1.47
N LYS A 190 24.69 -28.73 -0.20
CA LYS A 190 24.80 -29.78 0.83
C LYS A 190 23.46 -30.44 1.16
N LEU A 191 22.36 -29.70 1.00
CA LEU A 191 20.99 -30.18 1.17
C LEU A 191 20.37 -30.75 -0.12
N MET A 192 21.14 -30.86 -1.21
CA MET A 192 20.66 -31.30 -2.53
C MET A 192 19.54 -30.40 -3.13
N ALA A 193 19.39 -29.18 -2.63
CA ALA A 193 18.44 -28.17 -3.12
C ALA A 193 19.06 -27.36 -4.27
N VAL A 194 19.44 -28.04 -5.36
CA VAL A 194 20.22 -27.47 -6.47
C VAL A 194 19.56 -26.24 -7.10
N HIS A 195 18.24 -26.25 -7.26
CA HIS A 195 17.51 -25.13 -7.86
C HIS A 195 17.56 -23.85 -7.01
N GLU A 196 17.53 -23.98 -5.68
CA GLU A 196 17.66 -22.82 -4.79
C GLU A 196 19.11 -22.30 -4.75
N ALA A 197 20.09 -23.21 -4.85
CA ALA A 197 21.50 -22.82 -4.98
C ALA A 197 21.76 -22.04 -6.28
N GLU A 198 21.14 -22.45 -7.40
CA GLU A 198 21.25 -21.75 -8.69
C GLU A 198 20.68 -20.34 -8.62
N LYS A 199 19.50 -20.16 -8.00
CA LYS A 199 18.91 -18.83 -7.78
C LYS A 199 19.84 -17.91 -6.98
N ASP A 200 20.45 -18.43 -5.91
CA ASP A 200 21.38 -17.64 -5.09
C ASP A 200 22.66 -17.29 -5.86
N ALA A 201 23.17 -18.21 -6.70
CA ALA A 201 24.31 -17.95 -7.57
C ALA A 201 24.00 -16.88 -8.63
N ASP A 202 22.82 -16.93 -9.25
CA ASP A 202 22.36 -15.91 -10.19
C ASP A 202 22.24 -14.55 -9.51
N LYS A 203 21.75 -14.52 -8.27
CA LYS A 203 21.68 -13.29 -7.48
C LYS A 203 23.07 -12.73 -7.14
N CYS A 204 24.04 -13.59 -6.83
CA CYS A 204 25.43 -13.16 -6.65
C CYS A 204 25.98 -12.48 -7.91
N ILE A 205 25.72 -13.05 -9.10
CA ILE A 205 26.16 -12.49 -10.39
C ILE A 205 25.47 -11.16 -10.67
N GLU A 206 24.18 -11.04 -10.35
CA GLU A 206 23.42 -9.80 -10.54
C GLU A 206 23.96 -8.65 -9.65
N LEU A 207 24.30 -8.96 -8.39
CA LEU A 207 24.78 -7.97 -7.42
C LEU A 207 26.26 -7.63 -7.59
N ASP A 208 27.10 -8.63 -7.87
CA ASP A 208 28.53 -8.49 -8.12
C ASP A 208 28.99 -9.48 -9.22
N PRO A 209 29.05 -9.02 -10.48
CA PRO A 209 29.48 -9.85 -11.60
C PRO A 209 30.90 -10.42 -11.48
N GLU A 210 31.81 -9.73 -10.78
CA GLU A 210 33.20 -10.19 -10.59
C GLU A 210 33.25 -11.30 -9.54
N PHE A 211 32.50 -11.16 -8.45
CA PHE A 211 32.33 -12.22 -7.46
C PHE A 211 31.65 -13.47 -8.07
N GLY A 212 30.65 -13.28 -8.92
CA GLY A 212 29.95 -14.35 -9.62
C GLY A 212 30.85 -15.17 -10.56
N LYS A 213 31.84 -14.53 -11.21
CA LYS A 213 32.85 -15.25 -12.01
C LYS A 213 33.73 -16.15 -11.13
N ALA A 214 34.21 -15.64 -10.00
CA ALA A 214 35.05 -16.39 -9.07
C ALA A 214 34.34 -17.65 -8.51
N LEU A 215 33.04 -17.55 -8.21
CA LEU A 215 32.21 -18.70 -7.78
C LEU A 215 32.12 -19.81 -8.85
N LYS A 216 31.90 -19.44 -10.12
CA LYS A 216 31.80 -20.40 -11.23
C LYS A 216 33.12 -21.10 -11.54
N GLU A 217 34.25 -20.40 -11.35
CA GLU A 217 35.58 -20.95 -11.55
C GLU A 217 36.03 -21.85 -10.39
N GLY A 218 35.73 -21.47 -9.13
CA GLY A 218 36.04 -22.27 -7.95
C GLY A 218 35.20 -23.55 -7.80
N GLY A 219 33.95 -23.56 -8.28
CA GLY A 219 33.06 -24.72 -8.22
C GLY A 219 33.35 -25.83 -9.24
N ARG A 220 34.24 -25.61 -10.21
CA ARG A 220 34.66 -26.62 -11.21
C ARG A 220 35.96 -27.35 -10.86
N GLY A 221 36.55 -27.06 -9.69
CA GLY A 221 37.88 -27.52 -9.30
C GLY A 221 37.97 -28.43 -8.08
N GLY A 222 36.86 -29.04 -7.63
CA GLY A 222 36.82 -29.93 -6.44
C GLY A 222 36.20 -31.29 -6.73
#